data_AF-A0A383V502-F1
#
_entry.id   AF-A0A383V502-F1
#
_cell.length_a   1.000
_cell.length_b   1.000
_cell.length_c   1.000
_cell.angle_alpha   90.00
_cell.angle_beta   90.00
_cell.angle_gamma   90.00
#
_symmetry.space_group_name_H-M   'P 1'
#
loop_
_entity.id
_entity.type
_entity.pdbx_description
1 polymer ?
#
loop_
_entity_poly.entity_id
_entity_poly.type
_entity_poly.pdbx_seq_one_letter_code
_entity_poly.pdbx_strand_id
1 'polypeptide(L)'
;MQRKVHAIIPYAIEGSNTVIGADGTIGKYGLGAQVVFHHRLLKESGGQQMGHLSGHCHIVAKQSDREWVAVCTKHYDWFDGSTMTSHATETLGPDNKRITEKLVIAGGIGQWEGAHGVDESYSYDPARGRGSGKIILTCLKGVC
;
A
#
# COMPACT_ATOMS: atom_id res chain seq x y z
N MET A 1 12.97 2.66 -26.92
CA MET A 1 12.81 3.90 -26.13
C MET A 1 12.85 3.55 -24.66
N GLN A 2 13.78 4.11 -23.90
CA GLN A 2 13.87 3.93 -22.44
C GLN A 2 12.81 4.81 -21.77
N ARG A 3 12.03 4.24 -20.83
CA ARG A 3 11.02 5.01 -20.09
C ARG A 3 11.73 6.03 -19.20
N LYS A 4 11.36 7.32 -19.29
CA LYS A 4 11.91 8.39 -18.44
C LYS A 4 11.32 8.26 -17.02
N VAL A 5 12.18 8.21 -16.01
CA VAL A 5 11.77 8.29 -14.61
C VAL A 5 11.28 9.70 -14.32
N HIS A 6 10.05 9.80 -13.82
CA HIS A 6 9.40 11.05 -13.41
C HIS A 6 9.82 11.44 -11.99
N ALA A 7 9.69 10.48 -11.06
CA ALA A 7 9.95 10.71 -9.65
C ALA A 7 10.39 9.42 -8.95
N ILE A 8 11.18 9.59 -7.89
CA ILE A 8 11.50 8.55 -6.91
C ILE A 8 11.12 9.10 -5.56
N ILE A 9 10.17 8.44 -4.89
CA ILE A 9 9.54 8.93 -3.67
C ILE A 9 9.77 7.91 -2.55
N PRO A 10 10.82 8.07 -1.73
CA PRO A 10 10.95 7.32 -0.49
C PRO A 10 9.92 7.80 0.52
N TYR A 11 9.37 6.88 1.31
CA TYR A 11 8.40 7.23 2.34
C TYR A 11 8.42 6.23 3.50
N ALA A 12 7.86 6.66 4.62
CA ALA A 12 7.47 5.82 5.74
C ALA A 12 5.96 5.89 5.95
N ILE A 13 5.40 4.87 6.61
CA ILE A 13 4.00 4.84 7.02
C ILE A 13 3.89 4.53 8.49
N GLU A 14 2.91 5.14 9.15
CA GLU A 14 2.57 4.86 10.54
C GLU A 14 1.05 4.82 10.73
N GLY A 15 0.55 3.79 11.39
CA GLY A 15 -0.88 3.61 11.62
C GLY A 15 -1.22 2.18 12.03
N SER A 16 -2.47 1.78 11.84
CA SER A 16 -2.95 0.45 12.17
C SER A 16 -3.73 -0.18 11.03
N ASN A 17 -3.79 -1.51 11.06
CA ASN A 17 -4.67 -2.31 10.21
C ASN A 17 -5.76 -2.90 11.09
N THR A 18 -6.99 -2.93 10.60
CA THR A 18 -8.13 -3.58 11.25
C THR A 18 -8.57 -4.75 10.40
N VAL A 19 -8.60 -5.95 10.98
CA VAL A 19 -9.15 -7.14 10.32
C VAL A 19 -10.62 -7.26 10.68
N ILE A 20 -11.47 -7.42 9.67
CA ILE A 20 -12.92 -7.58 9.79
C ILE A 20 -13.27 -8.93 9.17
N GLY A 21 -13.67 -9.91 9.98
CA GLY A 21 -14.08 -11.23 9.52
C GLY A 21 -15.29 -11.15 8.59
N ALA A 22 -15.51 -12.22 7.81
CA ALA A 22 -16.67 -12.31 6.90
C ALA A 22 -18.02 -12.23 7.63
N ASP A 23 -18.04 -12.55 8.92
CA ASP A 23 -19.18 -12.44 9.85
C ASP A 23 -19.25 -11.08 10.57
N GLY A 24 -18.35 -10.13 10.23
CA GLY A 24 -18.23 -8.83 10.87
C GLY A 24 -17.41 -8.82 12.17
N THR A 25 -16.90 -9.96 12.63
CA THR A 25 -16.08 -10.01 13.86
C THR A 25 -14.71 -9.34 13.67
N ILE A 26 -14.29 -8.52 14.63
CA ILE A 26 -12.99 -7.84 14.56
C ILE A 26 -11.85 -8.79 14.96
N GLY A 27 -10.75 -8.75 14.21
CA GLY A 27 -9.51 -9.49 14.49
C GLY A 27 -9.45 -10.91 13.93
N LYS A 28 -10.49 -11.36 13.21
CA LYS A 28 -10.57 -12.73 12.70
C LYS A 28 -10.20 -12.80 11.22
N TYR A 29 -9.10 -13.48 10.92
CA TYR A 29 -8.75 -13.87 9.55
C TYR A 29 -9.63 -15.02 9.05
N GLY A 30 -9.91 -15.04 7.76
CA GLY A 30 -10.65 -16.11 7.08
C GLY A 30 -11.00 -15.73 5.65
N LEU A 31 -11.46 -16.70 4.86
CA LEU A 31 -12.02 -16.42 3.52
C LEU A 31 -13.16 -15.39 3.64
N GLY A 32 -13.13 -14.37 2.79
CA GLY A 32 -14.09 -13.28 2.79
C GLY A 32 -13.85 -12.20 3.85
N ALA A 33 -12.84 -12.36 4.72
CA ALA A 33 -12.46 -11.31 5.64
C ALA A 33 -11.79 -10.14 4.90
N GLN A 34 -11.85 -8.96 5.50
CA GLN A 34 -11.27 -7.73 5.00
C GLN A 34 -10.19 -7.23 5.94
N VAL A 35 -9.19 -6.56 5.40
CA VAL A 35 -8.22 -5.77 6.17
C VAL A 35 -8.34 -4.33 5.73
N VAL A 36 -8.74 -3.43 6.61
CA VAL A 36 -8.87 -1.99 6.33
C VAL A 36 -7.73 -1.26 7.02
N PHE A 37 -7.14 -0.28 6.37
CA PHE A 37 -6.04 0.49 6.94
C PHE A 37 -6.13 1.97 6.60
N HIS A 38 -5.71 2.77 7.58
CA HIS A 38 -5.52 4.21 7.46
C HIS A 38 -4.19 4.56 8.12
N HIS A 39 -3.24 4.97 7.30
CA HIS A 39 -1.88 5.29 7.71
C HIS A 39 -1.57 6.75 7.40
N ARG A 40 -0.70 7.32 8.22
CA ARG A 40 -0.02 8.57 7.91
C ARG A 40 1.12 8.26 6.96
N LEU A 41 1.25 9.04 5.90
CA LEU A 41 2.36 8.98 4.97
C LEU A 41 3.42 10.01 5.41
N LEU A 42 4.63 9.56 5.70
CA LEU A 42 5.71 10.36 6.26
C LEU A 42 6.94 10.37 5.34
N LYS A 43 7.75 11.42 5.39
CA LYS A 43 9.02 11.48 4.63
C LYS A 43 10.00 10.39 5.07
N GLU A 44 10.03 10.14 6.38
CA GLU A 44 10.79 9.10 7.06
C GLU A 44 10.07 8.75 8.37
N SER A 45 10.46 7.66 9.06
CA SER A 45 9.79 7.28 10.31
C SER A 45 9.98 8.36 11.37
N GLY A 46 8.90 8.77 12.03
CA GLY A 46 8.90 9.92 12.95
C GLY A 46 9.09 11.29 12.29
N GLY A 47 9.18 11.35 10.96
CA GLY A 47 9.38 12.58 10.18
C GLY A 47 8.10 13.34 9.87
N GLN A 48 8.24 14.37 9.03
CA GLN A 48 7.11 15.19 8.57
C GLN A 48 6.08 14.36 7.81
N GLN A 49 4.80 14.54 8.15
CA GLN A 49 3.70 13.97 7.39
C GLN A 49 3.54 14.69 6.04
N MET A 50 3.43 13.90 4.98
CA MET A 50 3.28 14.37 3.60
C MET A 50 1.90 14.03 3.02
N GLY A 51 1.12 13.20 3.72
CA GLY A 51 -0.19 12.78 3.25
C GLY A 51 -0.79 11.65 4.08
N HIS A 52 -1.70 10.92 3.43
CA HIS A 52 -2.39 9.75 3.96
C HIS A 52 -2.27 8.58 2.99
N LEU A 53 -2.19 7.37 3.54
CA LEU A 53 -2.34 6.13 2.80
C LEU A 53 -3.54 5.39 3.38
N SER A 54 -4.55 5.12 2.58
CA SER A 54 -5.73 4.37 3.00
C SER A 54 -6.03 3.24 2.04
N GLY A 55 -6.81 2.25 2.47
CA GLY A 55 -7.18 1.18 1.57
C GLY A 55 -7.79 -0.01 2.28
N HIS A 56 -7.99 -1.06 1.49
CA HIS A 56 -8.51 -2.31 1.97
C HIS A 56 -7.93 -3.50 1.20
N CYS A 57 -7.87 -4.63 1.87
CA CYS A 57 -7.58 -5.94 1.32
C CYS A 57 -8.78 -6.86 1.52
N HIS A 58 -9.02 -7.76 0.58
CA HIS A 58 -10.01 -8.81 0.70
C HIS A 58 -9.34 -10.17 0.61
N ILE A 59 -9.56 -11.05 1.59
CA ILE A 59 -9.01 -12.40 1.61
C ILE A 59 -9.79 -13.28 0.64
N VAL A 60 -9.13 -13.71 -0.42
CA VAL A 60 -9.74 -14.44 -1.54
C VAL A 60 -9.40 -15.93 -1.57
N ALA A 61 -8.29 -16.34 -0.96
CA ALA A 61 -7.90 -17.74 -0.92
C ALA A 61 -7.11 -18.10 0.36
N LYS A 62 -7.10 -19.39 0.70
CA LYS A 62 -6.22 -19.96 1.72
C LYS A 62 -4.96 -20.49 1.01
N GLN A 63 -3.78 -20.04 1.43
CA GLN A 63 -2.51 -20.52 0.90
C GLN A 63 -1.97 -21.69 1.73
N SER A 64 -2.08 -21.62 3.05
CA SER A 64 -1.70 -22.68 4.00
C SER A 64 -2.56 -22.58 5.26
N ASP A 65 -2.34 -23.46 6.26
CA ASP A 65 -3.10 -23.40 7.51
C ASP A 65 -2.95 -22.09 8.30
N ARG A 66 -1.92 -21.31 8.00
CA ARG A 66 -1.66 -20.02 8.64
C ARG A 66 -1.55 -18.88 7.65
N GLU A 67 -1.72 -19.10 6.36
CA GLU A 67 -1.51 -18.06 5.35
C GLU A 67 -2.69 -17.95 4.40
N TRP A 68 -3.01 -16.71 4.06
CA TRP A 68 -4.14 -16.30 3.26
C TRP A 68 -3.65 -15.44 2.12
N VAL A 69 -4.24 -15.60 0.94
CA VAL A 69 -4.03 -14.68 -0.19
C VAL A 69 -5.10 -13.61 -0.14
N ALA A 70 -4.70 -12.35 -0.21
CA ALA A 70 -5.57 -11.20 -0.26
C ALA A 70 -5.30 -10.34 -1.50
N VAL A 71 -6.34 -9.70 -2.02
CA VAL A 71 -6.22 -8.67 -3.06
C VAL A 71 -6.47 -7.32 -2.42
N CYS A 72 -5.54 -6.38 -2.63
CA CYS A 72 -5.54 -5.10 -1.95
C CYS A 72 -5.63 -3.94 -2.94
N THR A 73 -6.34 -2.89 -2.52
CA THR A 73 -6.32 -1.57 -3.15
C THR A 73 -5.87 -0.53 -2.13
N LYS A 74 -4.92 0.31 -2.53
CA LYS A 74 -4.28 1.34 -1.73
C LYS A 74 -4.46 2.70 -2.42
N HIS A 75 -4.76 3.73 -1.65
CA HIS A 75 -4.95 5.11 -2.08
C HIS A 75 -3.98 6.00 -1.33
N TYR A 76 -3.21 6.79 -2.06
CA TYR A 76 -2.25 7.76 -1.52
C TYR A 76 -2.81 9.16 -1.79
N ASP A 77 -3.06 9.90 -0.72
CA ASP A 77 -3.57 11.26 -0.76
C ASP A 77 -2.48 12.20 -0.21
N TRP A 78 -1.88 13.01 -1.09
CA TRP A 78 -0.76 13.89 -0.76
C TRP A 78 -1.28 15.27 -0.33
N PHE A 79 -0.57 15.95 0.57
CA PHE A 79 -0.99 17.27 1.05
C PHE A 79 -0.90 18.40 0.01
N ASP A 80 -0.16 18.18 -1.07
CA ASP A 80 -0.19 19.08 -2.23
C ASP A 80 -1.41 18.88 -3.14
N GLY A 81 -2.35 17.99 -2.77
CA GLY A 81 -3.57 17.67 -3.50
C GLY A 81 -3.39 16.60 -4.57
N SER A 82 -2.18 16.06 -4.76
CA SER A 82 -1.96 14.97 -5.70
C SER A 82 -2.50 13.63 -5.14
N THR A 83 -2.80 12.68 -6.01
CA THR A 83 -3.26 11.33 -5.60
C THR A 83 -2.56 10.20 -6.36
N MET A 84 -2.52 9.00 -5.77
CA MET A 84 -2.12 7.77 -6.46
C MET A 84 -2.96 6.59 -5.99
N THR A 85 -2.97 5.52 -6.79
CA THR A 85 -3.56 4.23 -6.41
C THR A 85 -2.58 3.09 -6.67
N SER A 86 -2.62 2.06 -5.83
CA SER A 86 -2.00 0.78 -6.15
C SER A 86 -2.89 -0.42 -5.91
N HIS A 87 -2.57 -1.49 -6.62
CA HIS A 87 -3.19 -2.79 -6.47
C HIS A 87 -2.12 -3.84 -6.16
N ALA A 88 -2.43 -4.74 -5.24
CA ALA A 88 -1.52 -5.77 -4.76
C ALA A 88 -2.21 -7.11 -4.60
N THR A 89 -1.44 -8.18 -4.65
CA THR A 89 -1.82 -9.48 -4.10
C THR A 89 -0.87 -9.78 -2.94
N GLU A 90 -1.41 -9.87 -1.74
CA GLU A 90 -0.66 -10.00 -0.49
C GLU A 90 -0.86 -11.40 0.11
N THR A 91 0.20 -11.96 0.70
CA THR A 91 0.07 -13.12 1.61
C THR A 91 -0.02 -12.60 3.05
N LEU A 92 -1.14 -12.85 3.71
CA LEU A 92 -1.42 -12.47 5.09
C LEU A 92 -1.35 -13.69 6.01
N GLY A 93 -0.77 -13.54 7.20
CA GLY A 93 -0.74 -14.59 8.21
C GLY A 93 -0.84 -14.05 9.63
N PRO A 94 -1.15 -14.89 10.63
CA PRO A 94 -1.39 -14.49 12.02
C PRO A 94 -0.13 -13.98 12.71
N ASP A 95 1.05 -14.25 12.15
CA ASP A 95 2.34 -13.99 12.79
C ASP A 95 2.76 -12.51 12.75
N ASN A 96 1.90 -11.58 12.32
CA ASN A 96 2.26 -10.16 12.15
C ASN A 96 3.54 -9.97 11.31
N LYS A 97 3.84 -10.92 10.41
CA LYS A 97 5.06 -10.90 9.62
C LYS A 97 5.07 -9.66 8.75
N ARG A 98 6.26 -9.07 8.63
CA ARG A 98 6.54 -7.94 7.76
C ARG A 98 6.06 -8.27 6.35
N ILE A 99 5.04 -7.56 5.89
CA ILE A 99 4.59 -7.62 4.49
C ILE A 99 5.73 -7.03 3.66
N THR A 100 6.18 -7.66 2.57
CA THR A 100 7.17 -7.08 1.64
C THR A 100 6.79 -7.40 0.21
N GLU A 101 6.65 -6.39 -0.65
CA GLU A 101 6.11 -6.61 -1.99
C GLU A 101 6.48 -5.53 -3.01
N LYS A 102 6.17 -5.87 -4.27
CA LYS A 102 6.20 -4.94 -5.40
C LYS A 102 4.78 -4.54 -5.79
N LEU A 103 4.46 -3.25 -5.66
CA LEU A 103 3.12 -2.71 -5.98
C LEU A 103 3.12 -2.11 -7.37
N VAL A 104 2.02 -2.23 -8.11
CA VAL A 104 1.81 -1.41 -9.32
C VAL A 104 1.15 -0.11 -8.90
N ILE A 105 1.73 1.03 -9.29
CA ILE A 105 1.27 2.37 -8.92
C ILE A 105 0.75 3.08 -10.17
N ALA A 106 -0.41 3.69 -10.07
CA ALA A 106 -0.92 4.65 -11.04
C ALA A 106 -1.06 6.02 -10.36
N GLY A 107 -0.49 7.05 -10.98
CA GLY A 107 -0.72 8.44 -10.56
C GLY A 107 -2.12 8.89 -10.97
N GLY A 108 -2.84 9.48 -10.02
CA GLY A 108 -4.19 9.99 -10.21
C GLY A 108 -4.15 11.45 -10.62
N ILE A 109 -4.55 12.33 -9.71
CA ILE A 109 -4.67 13.78 -9.92
C ILE A 109 -3.37 14.48 -9.49
N GLY A 110 -3.10 15.67 -10.04
CA GLY A 110 -2.05 16.58 -9.58
C GLY A 110 -0.71 16.30 -10.25
N GLN A 111 0.39 16.45 -9.52
CA GLN A 111 1.75 16.36 -10.10
C GLN A 111 2.13 14.93 -10.58
N TRP A 112 1.29 13.94 -10.26
CA TRP A 112 1.46 12.54 -10.62
C TRP A 112 0.59 12.11 -11.79
N GLU A 113 -0.24 13.00 -12.33
CA GLU A 113 -1.16 12.69 -13.41
C GLU A 113 -0.44 12.11 -14.63
N GLY A 114 -0.94 10.98 -15.16
CA GLY A 114 -0.34 10.27 -16.30
C GLY A 114 0.91 9.43 -15.97
N ALA A 115 1.47 9.55 -14.77
CA ALA A 115 2.62 8.76 -14.34
C ALA A 115 2.22 7.35 -13.90
N HIS A 116 3.05 6.36 -14.21
CA HIS A 116 2.84 4.96 -13.84
C HIS A 116 4.13 4.38 -13.28
N GLY A 117 4.03 3.51 -12.30
CA GLY A 117 5.20 3.11 -11.55
C GLY A 117 5.04 1.84 -10.75
N VAL A 118 6.00 1.67 -9.86
CA VAL A 118 6.02 0.57 -8.90
C VAL A 118 6.46 1.06 -7.53
N ASP A 119 5.96 0.45 -6.47
CA ASP A 119 6.68 0.45 -5.19
C ASP A 119 7.58 -0.76 -5.17
N GLU A 120 8.90 -0.60 -5.07
CA GLU A 120 9.85 -1.73 -5.13
C GLU A 120 10.15 -2.36 -3.77
N SER A 121 9.81 -1.67 -2.70
CA SER A 121 10.27 -2.05 -1.36
C SER A 121 9.22 -1.76 -0.29
N TYR A 122 7.94 -1.81 -0.64
CA TYR A 122 6.86 -1.67 0.33
C TYR A 122 7.08 -2.70 1.43
N SER A 123 7.04 -2.26 2.67
CA SER A 123 6.92 -3.18 3.79
C SER A 123 6.18 -2.57 4.95
N TYR A 124 5.43 -3.40 5.68
CA TYR A 124 4.68 -2.97 6.86
C TYR A 124 4.77 -4.02 7.97
N ASP A 125 5.11 -3.56 9.17
CA ASP A 125 5.11 -4.32 10.41
C ASP A 125 3.85 -3.95 11.22
N PRO A 126 2.81 -4.80 11.20
CA PRO A 126 1.57 -4.57 11.94
C PRO A 126 1.76 -4.60 13.46
N ALA A 127 2.78 -5.29 13.98
CA ALA A 127 3.05 -5.30 15.43
C ALA A 127 3.58 -3.95 15.91
N ARG A 128 4.33 -3.26 15.06
CA ARG A 128 4.87 -1.91 15.35
C ARG A 128 3.96 -0.78 14.85
N GLY A 129 3.01 -1.09 13.97
CA GLY A 129 2.20 -0.09 13.28
C GLY A 129 3.03 0.83 12.40
N ARG A 130 4.11 0.31 11.81
CA ARG A 130 5.07 1.09 11.01
C ARG A 130 5.51 0.35 9.76
N GLY A 131 5.81 1.10 8.71
CA GLY A 131 6.31 0.57 7.45
C GLY A 131 7.07 1.62 6.65
N SER A 132 7.52 1.21 5.47
CA SER A 132 8.22 2.07 4.53
C SER A 132 8.10 1.53 3.11
N GLY A 133 8.44 2.37 2.13
CA GLY A 133 8.45 1.98 0.73
C GLY A 133 9.24 2.96 -0.12
N LYS A 134 9.32 2.65 -1.41
CA LYS A 134 10.01 3.48 -2.40
C LYS A 134 9.26 3.39 -3.72
N ILE A 135 8.46 4.42 -4.01
CA ILE A 135 7.71 4.52 -5.26
C ILE A 135 8.65 5.06 -6.34
N ILE A 136 8.66 4.40 -7.50
CA ILE A 136 9.33 4.85 -8.71
C ILE A 136 8.27 5.07 -9.77
N LEU A 137 8.08 6.33 -10.17
CA LEU A 137 7.16 6.72 -11.23
C LEU A 137 7.89 6.95 -12.55
N THR A 138 7.26 6.55 -13.64
CA THR A 138 7.73 6.74 -15.01
C THR A 138 6.63 7.36 -15.85
N CYS A 139 7.00 8.23 -16.80
CA CYS A 139 6.02 8.86 -17.68
C CYS A 139 5.55 7.88 -18.76
N LEU A 140 4.25 7.86 -19.03
CA LEU A 140 3.69 7.03 -20.09
C LEU A 140 3.99 7.69 -21.44
N LYS A 141 4.84 7.06 -22.26
CA LYS A 141 5.20 7.55 -23.61
C LYS A 141 5.75 9.00 -23.63
N GLY A 142 6.37 9.45 -22.54
CA GLY A 142 6.91 10.80 -22.41
C GLY A 142 5.87 11.88 -22.09
N VAL A 143 4.64 11.49 -21.75
CA VAL A 143 3.59 12.41 -21.31
C VAL A 143 3.52 12.40 -19.79
N CYS A 144 3.99 13.52 -19.24
CA CYS A 144 3.99 14.07 -17.89
C CYS A 144 4.60 15.49 -18.07
#